data_AF-A0A6D0ISM1-F1
#
_entry.id   AF-A0A6D0ISM1-F1
#
_cell.length_a   1.000
_cell.length_b   1.000
_cell.length_c   1.000
_cell.angle_alpha   90.00
_cell.angle_beta   90.00
_cell.angle_gamma   90.00
#
_symmetry.space_group_name_H-M   'P 1'
#
loop_
_entity.id
_entity.type
_entity.pdbx_description
1 polymer ?
#
loop_
_entity_poly.entity_id
_entity_poly.type
_entity_poly.pdbx_seq_one_letter_code
_entity_poly.pdbx_strand_id
1 'polypeptide(L)'
;RIFTLHRAYTVKLMQTKDMRNEHDLICSWVFDKDPQIPVFTEGTDKMDRDDMHASLTMFYKEMGWDPQLGCPTRETLQRLGLEDIAADLAAHNLLPA
;
A
#
# COMPACT_ATOMS: atom_id res chain seq x y z
N ARG A 1 -0.89 4.39 15.01
CA ARG A 1 0.56 4.54 15.28
C ARG A 1 1.37 3.30 14.91
N ILE A 2 1.23 2.17 15.63
CA ILE A 2 2.10 0.98 15.45
C ILE A 2 2.06 0.42 14.02
N PHE A 3 0.89 0.33 13.41
CA PHE A 3 0.77 -0.17 12.04
C PHE A 3 1.53 0.71 11.01
N THR A 4 1.45 2.03 11.14
CA THR A 4 2.25 2.97 10.32
C THR A 4 3.74 2.85 10.57
N LEU A 5 4.16 2.60 11.82
CA LEU A 5 5.57 2.34 12.13
C LEU A 5 6.07 1.06 11.45
N HIS A 6 5.28 -0.02 11.50
CA HIS A 6 5.61 -1.24 10.78
C HIS A 6 5.71 -1.00 9.27
N ARG A 7 4.79 -0.21 8.70
CA ARG A 7 4.86 0.17 7.28
C ARG A 7 6.13 0.96 6.95
N ALA A 8 6.50 1.94 7.77
CA ALA A 8 7.73 2.70 7.61
C ALA A 8 8.98 1.81 7.70
N TYR A 9 8.96 0.82 8.59
CA TYR A 9 10.01 -0.20 8.67
C TYR A 9 10.10 -1.03 7.39
N THR A 10 8.97 -1.48 6.81
CA THR A 10 8.95 -2.20 5.52
C THR A 10 9.52 -1.34 4.39
N VAL A 11 9.10 -0.09 4.26
CA VAL A 11 9.64 0.89 3.29
C VAL A 11 11.15 1.00 3.42
N LYS A 12 11.66 1.13 4.66
CA LYS A 12 13.10 1.18 4.93
C LYS A 12 13.80 -0.13 4.58
N LEU A 13 13.25 -1.28 4.95
CA LEU A 13 13.89 -2.58 4.71
C LEU A 13 13.99 -2.88 3.21
N MET A 14 12.95 -2.55 2.45
CA MET A 14 12.90 -2.79 1.01
C MET A 14 13.59 -1.70 0.18
N GLN A 15 13.97 -0.58 0.80
CA GLN A 15 14.60 0.57 0.12
C GLN A 15 13.76 1.12 -1.06
N THR A 16 12.44 1.02 -0.96
CA THR A 16 11.50 1.59 -1.93
C THR A 16 10.34 2.27 -1.20
N LYS A 17 9.89 3.38 -1.75
CA LYS A 17 8.65 4.06 -1.33
C LYS A 17 7.44 3.61 -2.16
N ASP A 18 7.64 2.89 -3.26
CA ASP A 18 6.58 2.36 -4.12
C ASP A 18 6.06 1.01 -3.59
N MET A 19 5.38 1.07 -2.45
CA MET A 19 4.76 -0.10 -1.85
C MET A 19 3.64 -0.66 -2.73
N ARG A 20 2.96 0.21 -3.49
CA ARG A 20 1.85 -0.17 -4.36
C ARG A 20 2.27 -1.15 -5.44
N ASN A 21 3.38 -0.87 -6.13
CA ASN A 21 3.80 -1.65 -7.29
C ASN A 21 4.86 -2.70 -6.95
N GLU A 22 5.56 -2.59 -5.80
CA GLU A 22 6.63 -3.52 -5.44
C GLU A 22 6.30 -4.49 -4.29
N HIS A 23 5.33 -4.16 -3.42
CA HIS A 23 5.03 -4.97 -2.24
C HIS A 23 3.57 -5.44 -2.17
N ASP A 24 2.61 -4.54 -2.33
CA ASP A 24 1.18 -4.79 -2.12
C ASP A 24 0.52 -5.46 -3.34
N LEU A 25 1.21 -6.46 -3.90
CA LEU A 25 0.81 -7.15 -5.12
C LEU A 25 -0.13 -8.31 -4.81
N ILE A 26 -1.17 -8.44 -5.62
CA ILE A 26 -2.06 -9.59 -5.63
C ILE A 26 -1.65 -10.50 -6.79
N CYS A 27 -1.50 -11.79 -6.51
CA CYS A 27 -1.10 -12.75 -7.54
C CYS A 27 -2.08 -12.76 -8.72
N SER A 28 -1.55 -12.78 -9.94
CA SER A 28 -2.35 -12.64 -11.17
C SER A 28 -3.46 -13.69 -11.31
N TRP A 29 -3.22 -14.92 -10.83
CA TRP A 29 -4.18 -16.02 -10.90
C TRP A 29 -5.53 -15.71 -10.22
N VAL A 30 -5.58 -14.80 -9.24
CA VAL A 30 -6.82 -14.38 -8.57
C VAL A 30 -7.78 -13.71 -9.56
N PHE A 31 -7.23 -13.00 -10.56
CA PHE A 31 -7.98 -12.29 -11.60
C PHE A 31 -8.23 -13.18 -12.82
N ASP A 32 -7.25 -14.00 -13.18
CA ASP A 32 -7.22 -14.67 -14.49
C ASP A 32 -7.80 -16.10 -14.46
N LYS A 33 -8.05 -16.68 -13.26
CA LYS A 33 -8.64 -18.01 -13.12
C LYS A 33 -10.04 -18.08 -13.74
N ASP A 34 -10.39 -19.28 -14.21
CA ASP A 34 -11.72 -19.62 -14.73
C ASP A 34 -12.28 -18.52 -15.64
N PRO A 35 -11.69 -18.28 -16.83
CA PRO A 35 -12.01 -17.14 -17.69
C PRO A 35 -13.49 -17.07 -18.07
N GLN A 36 -14.19 -18.21 -18.06
CA GLN A 36 -15.63 -18.34 -18.31
C GLN A 36 -16.52 -17.88 -17.14
N ILE A 37 -15.97 -17.74 -15.93
CA ILE A 37 -16.73 -17.31 -14.76
C ILE A 37 -16.58 -15.79 -14.59
N PRO A 38 -17.69 -15.03 -14.52
CA PRO A 38 -17.64 -13.60 -14.20
C PRO A 38 -17.02 -13.32 -12.82
N VAL A 39 -16.39 -12.16 -12.67
CA VAL A 39 -15.89 -11.68 -11.36
C VAL A 39 -17.03 -11.59 -10.34
N PHE A 40 -16.73 -11.82 -9.05
CA PHE A 40 -17.68 -11.75 -7.94
C PHE A 40 -18.87 -12.73 -8.01
N THR A 41 -18.75 -13.81 -8.79
CA THR A 41 -19.76 -14.89 -8.80
C THR A 41 -19.78 -15.58 -7.43
N GLU A 42 -20.96 -15.74 -6.83
CA GLU A 42 -21.14 -16.44 -5.56
C GLU A 42 -20.52 -17.85 -5.60
N GLY A 43 -19.80 -18.22 -4.53
CA GLY A 43 -19.06 -19.47 -4.46
C GLY A 43 -17.69 -19.44 -5.14
N THR A 44 -17.27 -18.28 -5.66
CA THR A 44 -15.91 -18.07 -6.19
C THR A 44 -15.22 -16.91 -5.50
N ASP A 45 -13.88 -16.93 -5.52
CA ASP A 45 -12.99 -15.88 -5.03
C ASP A 45 -12.31 -15.13 -6.20
N LYS A 46 -12.98 -15.07 -7.36
CA LYS A 46 -12.47 -14.34 -8.53
C LYS A 46 -12.78 -12.86 -8.38
N MET A 47 -11.73 -12.04 -8.34
CA MET A 47 -11.81 -10.61 -8.09
C MET A 47 -11.59 -9.81 -9.38
N ASP A 48 -12.05 -8.57 -9.39
CA ASP A 48 -11.73 -7.61 -10.45
C ASP A 48 -10.43 -6.85 -10.14
N ARG A 49 -9.60 -6.63 -11.17
CA ARG A 49 -8.29 -6.00 -11.00
C ARG A 49 -8.39 -4.52 -10.65
N ASP A 50 -9.29 -3.81 -11.32
CA ASP A 50 -9.47 -2.37 -11.13
C ASP A 50 -10.14 -2.08 -9.79
N ASP A 51 -11.09 -2.93 -9.37
CA ASP A 51 -11.72 -2.86 -8.05
C ASP A 51 -10.71 -3.09 -6.91
N MET A 52 -9.80 -4.07 -7.07
CA MET A 52 -8.71 -4.25 -6.10
C MET A 52 -7.74 -3.05 -6.06
N HIS A 53 -7.45 -2.44 -7.20
CA HIS A 53 -6.66 -1.21 -7.24
C HIS A 53 -7.38 -0.02 -6.59
N ALA A 54 -8.71 0.07 -6.75
CA ALA A 54 -9.53 1.09 -6.09
C ALA A 54 -9.54 0.88 -4.57
N SER A 55 -9.71 -0.34 -4.09
CA SER A 55 -9.71 -0.65 -2.66
C SER A 55 -8.37 -0.34 -1.98
N LEU A 56 -7.23 -0.63 -2.62
CA LEU A 56 -5.91 -0.22 -2.13
C LEU A 56 -5.79 1.30 -1.99
N THR A 57 -6.28 2.05 -2.99
CA THR A 57 -6.29 3.52 -2.94
C THR A 57 -7.14 4.04 -1.80
N MET A 58 -8.32 3.46 -1.58
CA MET A 58 -9.18 3.81 -0.43
C MET A 58 -8.46 3.53 0.88
N PHE A 59 -7.86 2.34 1.01
CA PHE A 59 -7.09 1.96 2.19
C PHE A 59 -5.94 2.92 2.48
N TYR A 60 -5.13 3.29 1.49
CA TYR A 60 -4.02 4.23 1.68
C TYR A 60 -4.52 5.59 2.17
N LYS A 61 -5.62 6.10 1.60
CA LYS A 61 -6.23 7.37 2.04
C LYS A 61 -6.69 7.31 3.50
N GLU A 62 -7.41 6.25 3.88
CA GLU A 62 -7.86 6.06 5.27
C GLU A 62 -6.68 5.98 6.27
N MET A 63 -5.57 5.38 5.84
CA MET A 63 -4.36 5.30 6.64
C MET A 63 -3.56 6.62 6.69
N GLY A 64 -3.90 7.61 5.86
CA GLY A 64 -3.14 8.84 5.67
C GLY A 64 -1.80 8.61 4.94
N TRP A 65 -1.74 7.60 4.08
CA TRP A 65 -0.59 7.26 3.26
C TRP A 65 -0.73 7.87 1.86
N ASP A 66 0.37 7.86 1.10
CA ASP A 66 0.34 8.32 -0.29
C ASP A 66 -0.55 7.38 -1.14
N PRO A 67 -1.55 7.90 -1.87
CA PRO A 67 -2.50 7.07 -2.61
C PRO A 67 -1.88 6.37 -3.84
N GLN A 68 -0.77 6.90 -4.37
CA GLN A 68 -0.08 6.35 -5.54
C GLN A 68 1.01 5.36 -5.12
N LEU A 69 1.73 5.67 -4.04
CA LEU A 69 2.90 4.91 -3.61
C LEU A 69 2.62 3.94 -2.46
N GLY A 70 1.58 4.16 -1.65
CA GLY A 70 1.21 3.28 -0.53
C GLY A 70 2.13 3.38 0.70
N CYS A 71 3.11 4.29 0.70
CA CYS A 71 3.99 4.59 1.83
C CYS A 71 3.43 5.73 2.72
N PRO A 72 3.81 5.81 4.00
CA PRO A 72 3.36 6.88 4.90
C PRO A 72 3.86 8.26 4.45
N THR A 73 3.01 9.28 4.57
CA THR A 73 3.40 10.67 4.33
C THR A 73 4.14 11.26 5.54
N ARG A 74 4.92 12.33 5.31
CA ARG A 74 5.57 13.08 6.40
C ARG A 74 4.54 13.56 7.44
N GLU A 75 3.43 14.13 6.96
CA GLU A 75 2.35 14.63 7.81
C GLU A 75 1.79 13.52 8.72
N THR A 76 1.52 12.34 8.17
CA THR A 76 0.99 11.22 8.95
C THR A 76 2.01 10.70 9.97
N LEU A 77 3.30 10.65 9.63
CA LEU A 77 4.34 10.25 10.59
C LEU A 77 4.44 11.25 11.75
N GLN A 78 4.43 12.55 11.47
CA GLN A 78 4.46 13.60 12.49
C GLN A 78 3.20 13.56 13.38
N ARG A 79 2.01 13.45 12.78
CA ARG A 79 0.74 13.32 13.52
C ARG A 79 0.72 12.12 14.48
N LEU A 80 1.52 11.09 14.21
CA LEU A 80 1.61 9.87 15.01
C LEU A 80 2.78 9.87 16.02
N GLY A 81 3.53 10.98 16.14
CA GLY A 81 4.72 11.06 17.00
C GLY A 81 5.84 10.14 16.54
N LEU A 82 6.13 10.16 15.23
CA LEU A 82 7.18 9.40 14.54
C LEU A 82 8.09 10.35 13.73
N GLU A 83 8.41 11.51 14.30
CA GLU A 83 9.19 12.57 13.67
C GLU A 83 10.61 12.12 13.33
N ASP A 84 11.23 11.32 14.20
CA ASP A 84 12.53 10.68 14.00
C ASP A 84 12.52 9.74 12.79
N ILE A 85 11.47 8.94 12.65
CA ILE A 85 11.28 8.06 11.49
C ILE A 85 11.05 8.86 10.21
N ALA A 86 10.29 9.95 10.28
CA ALA A 86 10.10 10.84 9.13
C ALA A 86 11.41 11.49 8.67
N ALA A 87 12.29 11.87 9.61
CA ALA A 87 13.60 12.43 9.29
C ALA A 87 14.52 11.38 8.66
N ASP A 88 14.56 10.17 9.23
CA ASP A 88 15.33 9.04 8.74
C ASP A 88 14.91 8.63 7.32
N LEU A 89 13.62 8.38 7.07
CA LEU A 89 13.12 8.05 5.73
C LEU A 89 13.42 9.17 4.71
N ALA A 90 13.34 10.43 5.11
CA ALA A 90 13.67 11.56 4.24
C ALA A 90 15.15 11.57 3.83
N ALA A 91 16.06 11.31 4.78
CA ALA A 91 17.49 11.22 4.52
C ALA A 91 17.83 10.11 3.51
N HIS A 92 16.99 9.07 3.44
CA HIS A 92 17.09 7.98 2.47
C HIS A 92 16.25 8.19 1.18
N ASN A 93 15.62 9.35 0.98
CA ASN A 93 14.71 9.62 -0.15
C ASN A 93 13.49 8.67 -0.24
N LEU A 94 13.08 8.11 0.90
CA LEU A 94 12.00 7.13 1.04
C LEU A 94 10.65 7.73 1.46
N LEU A 95 10.52 9.05 1.39
CA LEU A 95 9.22 9.72 1.54
C LEU A 95 8.63 10.11 0.18
N PRO A 96 7.30 10.14 0.07
CA PRO A 96 6.64 10.77 -1.08
C PRO A 96 7.04 12.26 -1.15
N ALA A 97 7.01 12.81 -2.37
CA ALA A 97 7.38 14.19 -2.65
C ALA A 97 6.44 15.19 -1.96
#